data_AF-A0A377UW28-F1
#
_entry.id   AF-A0A377UW28-F1
#
_cell.length_a   1.000
_cell.length_b   1.000
_cell.length_c   1.000
_cell.angle_alpha   90.00
_cell.angle_beta   90.00
_cell.angle_gamma   90.00
#
_symmetry.space_group_name_H-M   'P 1'
#
loop_
_entity.id
_entity.type
_entity.pdbx_description
1 polymer ?
#
loop_
_entity_poly.entity_id
_entity_poly.type
_entity_poly.pdbx_seq_one_letter_code
_entity_poly.pdbx_strand_id
1 'polypeptide(L)'
;MNILGFFQRLGRALQLPIAVLPVAALLLRFGQPDLLNVPFIAQAGGAIFDNLALIFAIGVASSWSKDNAGSAALAGAVGYFVMTKAMVTINPEINMGVLAGIITGLVAGAVYNRWAGIKLPDFLSFFGGKRFVPIATGFFCLILAAIFGYVWPPVQHAIHSGGEWIVSAGALGSGIFGFINRLLIPTGLHQVLNTIAWFQIGEFTNAAGAVFHGDINRFYAGDGTAGMFMSGFFPIMMFGLPGAALAMYLAAPKARRPMVGGMLLSVAITAFLTGVTEPLEFLFMFLAPLLYLLHAVLTGISLFIATALGIHAGFSFSAGAIDYVLMYSLPAASKKRLDAAGDGRGVLLRLLPAVQRGDPHVQPENTGS
;
A
#
# COMPACT_ATOMS: atom_id res chain seq x y z
N MET A 1 19.25 -2.82 -21.08
CA MET A 1 19.13 -2.71 -19.60
C MET A 1 19.37 -4.10 -19.04
N ASN A 2 20.27 -4.26 -18.07
CA ASN A 2 20.47 -5.57 -17.43
C ASN A 2 19.26 -5.91 -16.53
N ILE A 3 19.13 -7.17 -16.12
CA ILE A 3 17.98 -7.67 -15.34
C ILE A 3 17.81 -6.87 -14.05
N LEU A 4 18.90 -6.59 -13.33
CA LEU A 4 18.88 -5.79 -12.11
C LEU A 4 18.36 -4.37 -12.35
N GLY A 5 18.86 -3.69 -13.39
CA GLY A 5 18.42 -2.36 -13.76
C GLY A 5 16.94 -2.31 -14.17
N PHE A 6 16.41 -3.39 -14.75
CA PHE A 6 14.98 -3.51 -15.04
C PHE A 6 14.15 -3.49 -13.76
N PHE A 7 14.50 -4.33 -12.78
CA PHE A 7 13.76 -4.39 -11.51
C PHE A 7 13.87 -3.10 -10.72
N GLN A 8 15.03 -2.47 -10.68
CA GLN A 8 15.20 -1.16 -10.04
C GLN A 8 14.33 -0.09 -10.70
N ARG A 9 14.25 -0.06 -12.04
CA ARG A 9 13.37 0.86 -12.77
C ARG A 9 11.90 0.56 -12.47
N LEU A 10 11.53 -0.72 -12.37
CA LEU A 10 10.17 -1.14 -12.04
C LEU A 10 9.77 -0.66 -10.64
N GLY A 11 10.63 -0.89 -9.64
CA GLY A 11 10.41 -0.42 -8.27
C GLY A 11 10.20 1.10 -8.20
N ARG A 12 11.02 1.89 -8.91
CA ARG A 12 10.85 3.35 -9.00
C ARG A 12 9.52 3.75 -9.65
N ALA A 13 9.08 3.04 -10.69
CA ALA A 13 7.83 3.35 -11.37
C ALA A 13 6.58 3.12 -10.50
N LEU A 14 6.69 2.25 -9.48
CA LEU A 14 5.61 1.98 -8.52
C LEU A 14 5.50 3.07 -7.43
N GLN A 15 6.52 3.91 -7.23
CA GLN A 15 6.53 4.89 -6.13
C GLN A 15 5.48 5.99 -6.30
N LEU A 16 5.29 6.50 -7.52
CA LEU A 16 4.33 7.58 -7.78
C LEU A 16 2.89 7.23 -7.38
N PRO A 17 2.30 6.10 -7.80
CA PRO A 17 0.96 5.73 -7.35
C PRO A 17 0.89 5.43 -5.86
N ILE A 18 1.93 4.82 -5.28
CA ILE A 18 2.00 4.51 -3.84
C ILE A 18 2.02 5.78 -2.98
N ALA A 19 2.62 6.87 -3.47
CA ALA A 19 2.69 8.14 -2.75
C ALA A 19 1.31 8.78 -2.49
N VAL A 20 0.25 8.32 -3.15
CA VAL A 20 -1.13 8.79 -2.93
C VAL A 20 -1.78 8.11 -1.71
N LEU A 21 -1.32 6.91 -1.35
CA LEU A 21 -1.91 6.10 -0.27
C LEU A 21 -1.97 6.81 1.10
N PRO A 22 -0.96 7.58 1.56
CA PRO A 22 -1.05 8.29 2.83
C PRO A 22 -2.24 9.26 2.90
N VAL A 23 -2.46 10.06 1.86
CA VAL A 23 -3.58 11.01 1.83
C VAL A 23 -4.91 10.28 1.76
N ALA A 24 -5.00 9.23 0.94
CA ALA A 24 -6.20 8.39 0.84
C ALA A 24 -6.59 7.80 2.20
N ALA A 25 -5.60 7.24 2.89
CA ALA A 25 -5.74 6.68 4.22
C ALA A 25 -6.24 7.71 5.24
N LEU A 26 -5.58 8.86 5.31
CA LEU A 26 -5.96 9.92 6.25
C LEU A 26 -7.38 10.40 6.00
N LEU A 27 -7.75 10.65 4.74
CA LEU A 27 -9.10 11.06 4.37
C LEU A 27 -10.14 9.99 4.75
N LEU A 28 -9.91 8.74 4.33
CA LEU A 28 -10.81 7.63 4.62
C LEU A 28 -11.01 7.48 6.13
N ARG A 29 -9.90 7.58 6.88
CA ARG A 29 -9.88 7.32 8.30
C ARG A 29 -10.50 8.45 9.11
N PHE A 30 -10.10 9.70 8.90
CA PHE A 30 -10.64 10.85 9.63
C PHE A 30 -12.15 10.99 9.46
N GLY A 31 -12.70 10.60 8.30
CA GLY A 31 -14.14 10.66 8.07
C GLY A 31 -14.98 9.58 8.75
N GLN A 32 -14.37 8.56 9.37
CA GLN A 32 -15.11 7.45 10.00
C GLN A 32 -15.95 7.90 11.22
N PRO A 33 -17.02 7.16 11.55
CA PRO A 33 -17.93 7.50 12.66
C PRO A 33 -17.26 7.59 14.03
N ASP A 34 -16.18 6.84 14.26
CA ASP A 34 -15.43 6.81 15.51
C ASP A 34 -14.36 7.90 15.63
N LEU A 35 -14.16 8.71 14.59
CA LEU A 35 -13.25 9.88 14.59
C LEU A 35 -14.05 11.18 14.39
N LEU A 36 -13.92 11.84 13.23
CA LEU A 36 -14.62 13.11 13.00
C LEU A 36 -16.08 12.91 12.58
N ASN A 37 -16.47 11.69 12.21
CA ASN A 37 -17.81 11.37 11.71
C ASN A 37 -18.25 12.29 10.56
N VAL A 38 -17.39 12.43 9.55
CA VAL A 38 -17.63 13.25 8.36
C VAL A 38 -17.61 12.34 7.12
N PRO A 39 -18.75 11.78 6.70
CA PRO A 39 -18.83 10.87 5.56
C PRO A 39 -18.25 11.46 4.27
N PHE A 40 -18.36 12.77 4.07
CA PHE A 40 -17.74 13.48 2.93
C PHE A 40 -16.23 13.21 2.82
N ILE A 41 -15.50 13.24 3.93
CA ILE A 41 -14.05 12.99 3.95
C ILE A 41 -13.78 11.49 3.75
N ALA A 42 -14.56 10.63 4.42
CA ALA A 42 -14.41 9.18 4.30
C ALA A 42 -14.56 8.72 2.85
N GLN A 43 -15.60 9.20 2.16
CA GLN A 43 -15.89 8.86 0.77
C GLN A 43 -14.79 9.37 -0.19
N ALA A 44 -14.23 10.55 0.07
CA ALA A 44 -13.10 11.08 -0.73
C ALA A 44 -11.85 10.18 -0.64
N GLY A 45 -11.53 9.68 0.56
CA GLY A 45 -10.43 8.73 0.74
C GLY A 45 -10.73 7.35 0.15
N GLY A 46 -11.95 6.84 0.37
CA GLY A 46 -12.43 5.56 -0.15
C GLY A 46 -12.34 5.48 -1.68
N ALA A 47 -12.73 6.55 -2.38
CA ALA A 47 -12.65 6.63 -3.84
C ALA A 47 -11.25 6.36 -4.41
N ILE A 48 -10.19 6.68 -3.67
CA ILE A 48 -8.80 6.40 -4.09
C ILE A 48 -8.50 4.89 -3.97
N PHE A 49 -8.91 4.26 -2.87
CA PHE A 49 -8.76 2.81 -2.69
C PHE A 49 -9.59 2.01 -3.69
N ASP A 50 -10.82 2.44 -3.97
CA ASP A 50 -11.72 1.80 -4.94
C ASP A 50 -11.16 1.83 -6.37
N ASN A 51 -10.29 2.81 -6.68
CA ASN A 51 -9.70 3.00 -8.00
C ASN A 51 -8.19 2.72 -8.03
N LEU A 52 -7.67 1.98 -7.05
CA LEU A 52 -6.23 1.79 -6.87
C LEU A 52 -5.55 1.22 -8.13
N ALA A 53 -6.14 0.21 -8.76
CA ALA A 53 -5.60 -0.37 -9.98
C ALA A 53 -5.48 0.65 -11.14
N LEU A 54 -6.47 1.53 -11.30
CA LEU A 54 -6.43 2.60 -12.30
C LEU A 54 -5.33 3.63 -11.97
N ILE A 55 -5.19 4.00 -10.70
CA ILE A 55 -4.14 4.92 -10.24
C ILE A 55 -2.76 4.33 -10.53
N PHE A 56 -2.57 3.03 -10.30
CA PHE A 56 -1.34 2.33 -10.69
C PHE A 56 -1.11 2.34 -12.19
N ALA A 57 -2.13 2.14 -13.02
CA ALA A 57 -2.00 2.24 -14.49
C ALA A 57 -1.48 3.61 -14.92
N ILE A 58 -2.05 4.68 -14.37
CA ILE A 58 -1.68 6.07 -14.67
C ILE A 58 -0.26 6.37 -14.16
N GLY A 59 0.00 6.08 -12.88
CA GLY A 59 1.25 6.40 -12.20
C GLY A 59 2.45 5.63 -12.74
N VAL A 60 2.28 4.33 -13.02
CA VAL A 60 3.32 3.50 -13.63
C VAL A 60 3.57 3.94 -15.07
N ALA A 61 2.53 4.22 -15.87
CA ALA A 61 2.72 4.67 -17.25
C ALA A 61 3.50 6.00 -17.33
N SER A 62 3.15 6.95 -16.46
CA SER A 62 3.89 8.22 -16.34
C SER A 62 5.35 7.95 -15.98
N SER A 63 5.60 7.28 -14.86
CA SER A 63 6.96 7.05 -14.33
C SER A 63 7.82 6.15 -15.21
N TRP A 64 7.20 5.28 -16.01
CA TRP A 64 7.89 4.41 -16.96
C TRP A 64 8.22 5.12 -18.28
N SER A 65 7.52 6.21 -18.61
CA SER A 65 7.83 7.04 -19.77
C SER A 65 9.14 7.80 -19.57
N LYS A 66 9.86 8.08 -20.67
CA LYS A 66 11.18 8.70 -20.66
C LYS A 66 11.22 10.13 -20.11
N ASP A 67 10.07 10.79 -20.04
CA ASP A 67 9.90 12.20 -19.69
C ASP A 67 8.67 12.45 -18.76
N ASN A 68 8.19 11.42 -18.05
CA ASN A 68 7.01 11.51 -17.16
C ASN A 68 5.77 12.13 -17.83
N ALA A 69 5.52 11.77 -19.09
CA ALA A 69 4.52 12.44 -19.90
C ALA A 69 3.08 12.10 -19.53
N GLY A 70 2.24 13.14 -19.40
CA GLY A 70 0.80 12.98 -19.17
C GLY A 70 0.07 12.17 -20.26
N SER A 71 0.55 12.19 -21.51
CA SER A 71 -0.01 11.34 -22.58
C SER A 71 0.25 9.85 -22.36
N ALA A 72 1.36 9.47 -21.71
CA ALA A 72 1.59 8.09 -21.30
C ALA A 72 0.65 7.70 -20.17
N ALA A 73 0.47 8.61 -19.18
CA ALA A 73 -0.47 8.43 -18.08
C ALA A 73 -1.91 8.17 -18.55
N LEU A 74 -2.40 9.00 -19.50
CA LEU A 74 -3.70 8.82 -20.14
C LEU A 74 -3.78 7.47 -20.88
N ALA A 75 -2.71 7.10 -21.60
CA ALA A 75 -2.67 5.81 -22.29
C ALA A 75 -2.75 4.63 -21.32
N GLY A 76 -2.14 4.73 -20.13
CA GLY A 76 -2.25 3.73 -19.07
C GLY A 76 -3.71 3.51 -18.63
N ALA A 77 -4.45 4.59 -18.38
CA ALA A 77 -5.88 4.51 -18.06
C ALA A 77 -6.70 3.86 -19.18
N VAL A 78 -6.47 4.27 -20.44
CA VAL A 78 -7.15 3.67 -21.60
C VAL A 78 -6.84 2.18 -21.70
N GLY A 79 -5.57 1.80 -21.58
CA GLY A 79 -5.14 0.40 -21.59
C GLY A 79 -5.77 -0.42 -20.48
N TYR A 80 -5.88 0.14 -19.27
CA TYR A 80 -6.53 -0.49 -18.12
C TYR A 80 -8.00 -0.79 -18.40
N PHE A 81 -8.78 0.19 -18.88
CA PHE A 81 -10.19 -0.01 -19.19
C PHE A 81 -10.40 -1.03 -20.31
N VAL A 82 -9.62 -0.94 -21.39
CA VAL A 82 -9.71 -1.89 -22.50
C VAL A 82 -9.41 -3.30 -22.02
N MET A 83 -8.31 -3.49 -21.28
CA MET A 83 -7.89 -4.82 -20.84
C MET A 83 -8.91 -5.44 -19.88
N THR A 84 -9.26 -4.73 -18.82
CA THR A 84 -10.13 -5.24 -17.76
C THR A 84 -11.55 -5.53 -18.24
N LYS A 85 -12.12 -4.66 -19.08
CA LYS A 85 -13.47 -4.89 -19.61
C LYS A 85 -13.53 -5.99 -20.67
N ALA A 86 -12.49 -6.17 -21.47
CA ALA A 86 -12.44 -7.26 -22.45
C ALA A 86 -12.18 -8.63 -21.81
N MET A 87 -11.37 -8.73 -20.75
CA MET A 87 -11.11 -10.02 -20.10
C MET A 87 -12.36 -10.63 -19.46
N VAL A 88 -13.18 -9.81 -18.80
CA VAL A 88 -14.36 -10.30 -18.08
C VAL A 88 -15.47 -10.83 -19.00
N THR A 89 -15.44 -10.50 -20.30
CA THR A 89 -16.35 -11.10 -21.28
C THR A 89 -15.94 -12.52 -21.68
N ILE A 90 -14.68 -12.90 -21.44
CA ILE A 90 -14.17 -14.25 -21.63
C ILE A 90 -14.41 -15.08 -20.37
N ASN A 91 -14.08 -14.52 -19.20
CA ASN A 91 -14.34 -15.13 -17.91
C ASN A 91 -14.69 -14.04 -16.86
N PRO A 92 -15.94 -13.98 -16.37
CA PRO A 92 -16.39 -12.99 -15.39
C PRO A 92 -15.69 -13.05 -14.02
N GLU A 93 -15.05 -14.18 -13.68
CA GLU A 93 -14.38 -14.40 -12.39
C GLU A 93 -12.94 -13.86 -12.37
N ILE A 94 -12.43 -13.36 -13.50
CA ILE A 94 -11.09 -12.79 -13.59
C ILE A 94 -11.00 -11.52 -12.74
N ASN A 95 -10.09 -11.56 -11.77
CA ASN A 95 -9.70 -10.44 -10.94
C ASN A 95 -8.17 -10.33 -10.89
N MET A 96 -7.63 -9.37 -11.64
CA MET A 96 -6.20 -9.06 -11.63
C MET A 96 -5.81 -8.02 -10.56
N GLY A 97 -6.80 -7.36 -9.93
CA GLY A 97 -6.59 -6.26 -9.00
C GLY A 97 -5.61 -5.20 -9.51
N VAL A 98 -4.71 -4.78 -8.62
CA VAL A 98 -3.66 -3.78 -8.92
C VAL A 98 -2.66 -4.25 -9.99
N LEU A 99 -2.49 -5.57 -10.19
CA LEU A 99 -1.57 -6.10 -11.19
C LEU A 99 -1.99 -5.74 -12.62
N ALA A 100 -3.30 -5.68 -12.91
CA ALA A 100 -3.78 -5.15 -14.19
C ALA A 100 -3.34 -3.69 -14.40
N GLY A 101 -3.38 -2.89 -13.35
CA GLY A 101 -2.88 -1.52 -13.36
C GLY A 101 -1.40 -1.44 -13.71
N ILE A 102 -0.57 -2.20 -12.99
CA ILE A 102 0.88 -2.23 -13.23
C ILE A 102 1.20 -2.66 -14.67
N ILE A 103 0.59 -3.75 -15.15
CA ILE A 103 0.86 -4.28 -16.49
C ILE A 103 0.47 -3.28 -17.58
N THR A 104 -0.73 -2.72 -17.51
CA THR A 104 -1.21 -1.74 -18.51
C THR A 104 -0.42 -0.45 -18.46
N GLY A 105 0.02 -0.03 -17.26
CA GLY A 105 0.94 1.09 -17.10
C GLY A 105 2.29 0.86 -17.77
N LEU A 106 2.89 -0.31 -17.59
CA LEU A 106 4.16 -0.68 -18.24
C LEU A 106 4.03 -0.72 -19.78
N VAL A 107 2.92 -1.27 -20.29
CA VAL A 107 2.62 -1.27 -21.74
C VAL A 107 2.53 0.16 -22.24
N ALA A 108 1.72 1.01 -21.60
CA ALA A 108 1.54 2.41 -21.99
C ALA A 108 2.85 3.19 -22.01
N GLY A 109 3.68 3.06 -20.96
CA GLY A 109 4.98 3.71 -20.90
C GLY A 109 5.94 3.18 -21.97
N ALA A 110 5.91 1.88 -22.28
CA ALA A 110 6.73 1.29 -23.34
C ALA A 110 6.31 1.76 -24.74
N VAL A 111 5.00 1.78 -25.01
CA VAL A 111 4.39 2.31 -26.23
C VAL A 111 4.77 3.79 -26.41
N TYR A 112 4.68 4.59 -25.34
CA TYR A 112 5.10 5.99 -25.36
C TYR A 112 6.57 6.14 -25.74
N ASN A 113 7.45 5.39 -25.05
CA ASN A 113 8.89 5.45 -25.29
C ASN A 113 9.26 5.12 -26.74
N ARG A 114 8.48 4.23 -27.36
CA ARG A 114 8.68 3.79 -28.75
C ARG A 114 8.07 4.74 -29.79
N TRP A 115 6.84 5.21 -29.58
CA TRP A 115 6.03 5.84 -30.64
C TRP A 115 5.53 7.26 -30.35
N ALA A 116 5.94 7.90 -29.25
CA ALA A 116 5.56 9.30 -28.98
C ALA A 116 5.95 10.31 -30.08
N GLY A 117 6.89 9.95 -30.98
CA GLY A 117 7.31 10.76 -32.12
C GLY A 117 6.93 10.17 -33.49
N ILE A 118 5.98 9.23 -33.55
CA ILE A 118 5.59 8.58 -34.81
C ILE A 118 5.02 9.61 -35.81
N LYS A 119 5.43 9.49 -37.08
CA LYS A 119 4.87 10.26 -38.20
C LYS A 119 3.96 9.35 -39.02
N LEU A 120 2.71 9.75 -39.17
CA LEU A 120 1.71 9.04 -39.97
C LEU A 120 1.50 9.76 -41.31
N PRO A 121 0.95 9.08 -42.33
CA PRO A 121 0.55 9.72 -43.59
C PRO A 121 -0.43 10.88 -43.35
N ASP A 122 -0.51 11.82 -44.29
CA ASP A 122 -1.24 13.09 -44.12
C ASP A 122 -2.71 12.90 -43.69
N PHE A 123 -3.40 11.91 -44.25
CA PHE A 123 -4.80 11.61 -43.91
C PHE A 123 -5.00 11.06 -42.47
N LEU A 124 -3.94 10.57 -41.82
CA LEU A 124 -3.93 10.12 -40.40
C LEU A 124 -3.09 11.01 -39.50
N SER A 125 -2.56 12.12 -40.00
CA SER A 125 -1.63 13.01 -39.29
C SER A 125 -2.18 13.50 -37.94
N PHE A 126 -3.50 13.64 -37.82
CA PHE A 126 -4.18 13.99 -36.58
C PHE A 126 -3.85 13.04 -35.42
N PHE A 127 -3.68 11.75 -35.71
CA PHE A 127 -3.36 10.70 -34.73
C PHE A 127 -1.85 10.52 -34.50
N GLY A 128 -1.00 11.30 -35.17
CA GLY A 128 0.46 11.19 -35.06
C GLY A 128 1.02 11.63 -33.70
N GLY A 129 2.30 11.30 -33.47
CA GLY A 129 3.04 11.67 -32.26
C GLY A 129 2.42 11.13 -30.97
N LYS A 130 2.36 11.96 -29.93
CA LYS A 130 1.89 11.57 -28.58
C LYS A 130 0.42 11.11 -28.56
N ARG A 131 -0.40 11.55 -29.53
CA ARG A 131 -1.83 11.16 -29.65
C ARG A 131 -2.00 9.71 -30.10
N PHE A 132 -1.00 9.14 -30.75
CA PHE A 132 -1.00 7.73 -31.15
C PHE A 132 -0.90 6.78 -29.95
N VAL A 133 -0.30 7.25 -28.85
CA VAL A 133 0.10 6.39 -27.74
C VAL A 133 -1.11 5.73 -27.05
N PRO A 134 -2.20 6.44 -26.69
CA PRO A 134 -3.40 5.79 -26.15
C PRO A 134 -4.03 4.76 -27.11
N ILE A 135 -4.01 5.04 -28.42
CA ILE A 135 -4.58 4.16 -29.45
C ILE A 135 -3.80 2.85 -29.52
N ALA A 136 -2.48 2.94 -29.68
CA ALA A 136 -1.60 1.79 -29.72
C ALA A 136 -1.65 1.00 -28.40
N THR A 137 -1.67 1.69 -27.26
CA THR A 137 -1.80 1.04 -25.95
C THR A 137 -3.10 0.26 -25.85
N GLY A 138 -4.23 0.86 -26.23
CA GLY A 138 -5.52 0.17 -26.26
C GLY A 138 -5.47 -1.11 -27.10
N PHE A 139 -4.86 -1.05 -28.29
CA PHE A 139 -4.69 -2.22 -29.15
C PHE A 139 -3.85 -3.33 -28.50
N PHE A 140 -2.68 -3.00 -27.93
CA PHE A 140 -1.86 -4.01 -27.24
C PHE A 140 -2.56 -4.58 -26.00
N CYS A 141 -3.26 -3.74 -25.24
CA CYS A 141 -4.04 -4.17 -24.09
C CYS A 141 -5.24 -5.05 -24.48
N LEU A 142 -5.83 -4.85 -25.65
CA LEU A 142 -6.87 -5.75 -26.19
C LEU A 142 -6.30 -7.13 -26.51
N ILE A 143 -5.10 -7.19 -27.13
CA ILE A 143 -4.41 -8.46 -27.36
C ILE A 143 -4.09 -9.14 -26.02
N LEU A 144 -3.57 -8.38 -25.05
CA LEU A 144 -3.31 -8.90 -23.71
C LEU A 144 -4.59 -9.40 -23.03
N ALA A 145 -5.73 -8.73 -23.24
CA ALA A 145 -7.01 -9.19 -22.71
C ALA A 145 -7.42 -10.54 -23.29
N ALA A 146 -7.26 -10.73 -24.60
CA ALA A 146 -7.53 -12.02 -25.23
C ALA A 146 -6.63 -13.13 -24.67
N ILE A 147 -5.35 -12.82 -24.39
CA ILE A 147 -4.40 -13.78 -23.79
C ILE A 147 -4.75 -14.07 -22.32
N PHE A 148 -4.84 -13.03 -21.50
CA PHE A 148 -5.10 -13.16 -20.06
C PHE A 148 -6.51 -13.64 -19.75
N GLY A 149 -7.49 -13.46 -20.65
CA GLY A 149 -8.80 -14.08 -20.54
C GLY A 149 -8.75 -15.61 -20.35
N TYR A 150 -7.73 -16.28 -20.90
CA TYR A 150 -7.54 -17.72 -20.75
C TYR A 150 -6.37 -18.09 -19.84
N VAL A 151 -5.31 -17.27 -19.82
CA VAL A 151 -4.08 -17.55 -19.08
C VAL A 151 -4.14 -17.09 -17.64
N TRP A 152 -4.95 -16.07 -17.31
CA TRP A 152 -5.02 -15.53 -15.96
C TRP A 152 -5.70 -16.47 -14.95
N PRO A 153 -6.80 -17.19 -15.25
CA PRO A 153 -7.45 -18.02 -14.24
C PRO A 153 -6.53 -19.03 -13.53
N PRO A 154 -5.64 -19.78 -14.24
CA PRO A 154 -4.62 -20.60 -13.56
C PRO A 154 -3.64 -19.80 -12.69
N VAL A 155 -3.23 -18.60 -13.13
CA VAL A 155 -2.33 -17.72 -12.38
C VAL A 155 -3.03 -17.18 -11.12
N GLN A 156 -4.29 -16.77 -11.25
CA GLN A 156 -5.13 -16.31 -10.14
C GLN A 156 -5.30 -17.42 -9.11
N HIS A 157 -5.60 -18.65 -9.55
CA HIS A 157 -5.67 -19.81 -8.67
C HIS A 157 -4.33 -20.05 -7.96
N ALA A 158 -3.20 -19.97 -8.67
CA ALA A 158 -1.88 -20.14 -8.05
C ALA A 158 -1.58 -19.03 -7.01
N ILE A 159 -1.93 -17.78 -7.29
CA ILE A 159 -1.80 -16.66 -6.33
C ILE A 159 -2.71 -16.91 -5.12
N HIS A 160 -3.94 -17.36 -5.34
CA HIS A 160 -4.90 -17.66 -4.29
C HIS A 160 -4.39 -18.79 -3.39
N SER A 161 -4.06 -19.95 -3.96
CA SER A 161 -3.55 -21.10 -3.19
C SER A 161 -2.22 -20.79 -2.49
N GLY A 162 -1.32 -20.05 -3.13
CA GLY A 162 -0.08 -19.58 -2.49
C GLY A 162 -0.36 -18.61 -1.34
N GLY A 163 -1.37 -17.75 -1.49
CA GLY A 163 -1.89 -16.86 -0.47
C GLY A 163 -2.48 -17.61 0.73
N GLU A 164 -3.35 -18.58 0.48
CA GLU A 164 -3.93 -19.45 1.51
C GLU A 164 -2.86 -20.26 2.25
N TRP A 165 -1.86 -20.76 1.52
CA TRP A 165 -0.73 -21.46 2.11
C TRP A 165 0.07 -20.57 3.08
N ILE A 166 0.44 -19.35 2.67
CA ILE A 166 1.20 -18.46 3.55
C ILE A 166 0.35 -17.96 4.73
N VAL A 167 -0.96 -17.77 4.54
CA VAL A 167 -1.89 -17.42 5.63
C VAL A 167 -2.02 -18.58 6.62
N SER A 168 -2.20 -19.81 6.13
CA SER A 168 -2.33 -21.01 6.98
C SER A 168 -1.05 -21.38 7.74
N ALA A 169 0.11 -20.96 7.25
CA ALA A 169 1.38 -21.05 7.99
C ALA A 169 1.43 -20.13 9.24
N GLY A 170 0.44 -19.25 9.43
CA GLY A 170 0.29 -18.43 10.63
C GLY A 170 1.51 -17.54 10.90
N ALA A 171 2.03 -17.60 12.12
CA ALA A 171 3.21 -16.83 12.52
C ALA A 171 4.45 -17.09 11.66
N LEU A 172 4.65 -18.34 11.21
CA LEU A 172 5.76 -18.65 10.32
C LEU A 172 5.60 -17.95 8.96
N GLY A 173 4.38 -17.94 8.42
CA GLY A 173 4.05 -17.26 7.17
C GLY A 173 4.30 -15.76 7.24
N SER A 174 3.84 -15.10 8.30
CA SER A 174 4.09 -13.65 8.49
C SER A 174 5.59 -13.36 8.67
N GLY A 175 6.32 -14.21 9.37
CA GLY A 175 7.77 -14.05 9.55
C GLY A 175 8.55 -14.20 8.24
N ILE A 176 8.24 -15.22 7.43
CA ILE A 176 8.84 -15.39 6.09
C ILE A 176 8.54 -14.18 5.21
N PHE A 177 7.30 -13.71 5.22
CA PHE A 177 6.90 -12.51 4.49
C PHE A 177 7.74 -11.30 4.90
N GLY A 178 7.87 -11.00 6.19
CA GLY A 178 8.66 -9.87 6.69
C GLY A 178 10.13 -9.94 6.30
N PHE A 179 10.72 -11.14 6.36
CA PHE A 179 12.10 -11.39 5.96
C PHE A 179 12.32 -11.12 4.46
N ILE A 180 11.52 -11.75 3.59
CA ILE A 180 11.61 -11.59 2.14
C ILE A 180 11.33 -10.13 1.74
N ASN A 181 10.36 -9.51 2.39
CA ASN A 181 10.01 -8.11 2.15
C ASN A 181 11.23 -7.19 2.26
N ARG A 182 12.01 -7.31 3.34
CA ARG A 182 13.24 -6.52 3.49
C ARG A 182 14.27 -6.89 2.42
N LEU A 183 14.53 -8.17 2.16
CA LEU A 183 15.51 -8.58 1.15
C LEU A 183 15.23 -8.06 -0.27
N LEU A 184 13.97 -7.75 -0.60
CA LEU A 184 13.55 -7.23 -1.89
C LEU A 184 13.57 -5.69 -2.01
N ILE A 185 13.98 -4.97 -0.97
CA ILE A 185 14.14 -3.50 -1.03
C ILE A 185 15.20 -3.02 -2.02
N PRO A 186 16.43 -3.59 -2.08
CA PRO A 186 17.47 -3.11 -2.99
C PRO A 186 17.05 -3.15 -4.47
N THR A 187 16.14 -4.06 -4.81
CA THR A 187 15.59 -4.22 -6.17
C THR A 187 14.26 -3.48 -6.37
N GLY A 188 13.62 -3.02 -5.29
CA GLY A 188 12.27 -2.44 -5.33
C GLY A 188 11.13 -3.46 -5.46
N LEU A 189 11.45 -4.77 -5.52
CA LEU A 189 10.45 -5.83 -5.72
C LEU A 189 9.55 -6.07 -4.51
N HIS A 190 9.93 -5.57 -3.33
CA HIS A 190 9.08 -5.58 -2.14
C HIS A 190 7.72 -4.92 -2.41
N GLN A 191 7.63 -3.94 -3.32
CA GLN A 191 6.35 -3.31 -3.68
C GLN A 191 5.40 -4.26 -4.42
N VAL A 192 5.94 -5.20 -5.20
CA VAL A 192 5.14 -6.25 -5.83
C VAL A 192 4.65 -7.24 -4.78
N LEU A 193 5.54 -7.67 -3.88
CA LEU A 193 5.19 -8.54 -2.75
C LEU A 193 4.11 -7.90 -1.87
N ASN A 194 4.28 -6.62 -1.52
CA ASN A 194 3.32 -5.80 -0.79
C ASN A 194 1.97 -5.75 -1.49
N THR A 195 1.98 -5.50 -2.80
CA THR A 195 0.74 -5.40 -3.58
C THR A 195 -0.07 -6.69 -3.50
N ILE A 196 0.58 -7.84 -3.60
CA ILE A 196 -0.06 -9.14 -3.50
C ILE A 196 -0.58 -9.39 -2.07
N ALA A 197 0.25 -9.23 -1.05
CA ALA A 197 -0.15 -9.50 0.34
C ALA A 197 -1.25 -8.55 0.85
N TRP A 198 -1.11 -7.26 0.57
CA TRP A 198 -1.94 -6.23 1.18
C TRP A 198 -3.21 -5.91 0.38
N PHE A 199 -3.27 -6.22 -0.93
CA PHE A 199 -4.43 -5.92 -1.77
C PHE A 199 -5.04 -7.12 -2.50
N GLN A 200 -4.40 -8.30 -2.49
CA GLN A 200 -4.89 -9.46 -3.25
C GLN A 200 -5.11 -10.73 -2.41
N ILE A 201 -4.24 -11.02 -1.44
CA ILE A 201 -4.30 -12.28 -0.68
C ILE A 201 -5.44 -12.28 0.35
N GLY A 202 -6.19 -13.38 0.36
CA GLY A 202 -7.28 -13.63 1.28
C GLY A 202 -8.58 -12.90 0.88
N GLU A 203 -9.69 -13.42 1.40
CA GLU A 203 -11.04 -12.96 1.08
C GLU A 203 -11.83 -12.76 2.37
N PHE A 204 -12.61 -11.69 2.44
CA PHE A 204 -13.55 -11.43 3.52
C PHE A 204 -14.84 -10.84 2.96
N THR A 205 -15.97 -11.47 3.26
CA THR A 205 -17.29 -10.91 2.96
C THR A 205 -17.87 -10.30 4.22
N ASN A 206 -18.14 -8.99 4.19
CA ASN A 206 -18.72 -8.30 5.33
C ASN A 206 -20.24 -8.56 5.46
N ALA A 207 -20.86 -8.06 6.53
CA ALA A 207 -22.29 -8.21 6.77
C ALA A 207 -23.20 -7.60 5.68
N ALA A 208 -22.68 -6.68 4.86
CA ALA A 208 -23.38 -6.07 3.74
C ALA A 208 -23.23 -6.85 2.42
N GLY A 209 -22.52 -7.98 2.43
CA GLY A 209 -22.25 -8.79 1.24
C GLY A 209 -21.15 -8.25 0.34
N ALA A 210 -20.41 -7.22 0.77
CA ALA A 210 -19.26 -6.70 0.03
C ALA A 210 -18.03 -7.57 0.29
N VAL A 211 -17.34 -7.95 -0.79
CA VAL A 211 -16.15 -8.82 -0.77
C VAL A 211 -14.87 -7.97 -0.80
N PHE A 212 -14.01 -8.17 0.18
CA PHE A 212 -12.72 -7.47 0.32
C PHE A 212 -11.57 -8.46 0.16
N HIS A 213 -10.53 -8.01 -0.54
CA HIS A 213 -9.31 -8.78 -0.78
C HIS A 213 -8.08 -8.03 -0.26
N GLY A 214 -7.09 -8.79 0.20
CA GLY A 214 -5.84 -8.24 0.72
C GLY A 214 -5.93 -7.81 2.19
N ASP A 215 -4.79 -7.90 2.88
CA ASP A 215 -4.71 -7.71 4.33
C ASP A 215 -5.19 -6.32 4.79
N ILE A 216 -4.89 -5.26 4.02
CA ILE A 216 -5.29 -3.87 4.37
C ILE A 216 -6.82 -3.72 4.27
N ASN A 217 -7.41 -4.07 3.13
CA ASN A 217 -8.83 -3.84 2.89
C ASN A 217 -9.69 -4.69 3.83
N ARG A 218 -9.27 -5.94 4.09
CA ARG A 218 -9.94 -6.84 5.04
C ARG A 218 -9.89 -6.28 6.47
N PHE A 219 -8.73 -5.77 6.92
CA PHE A 219 -8.59 -5.14 8.22
C PHE A 219 -9.53 -3.93 8.39
N TYR A 220 -9.61 -3.09 7.36
CA TYR A 220 -10.52 -1.94 7.31
C TYR A 220 -12.00 -2.34 7.34
N ALA A 221 -12.34 -3.45 6.68
CA ALA A 221 -13.69 -4.00 6.68
C ALA A 221 -14.08 -4.69 8.01
N GLY A 222 -13.16 -4.77 8.97
CA GLY A 222 -13.41 -5.34 10.30
C GLY A 222 -13.10 -6.84 10.41
N ASP A 223 -12.34 -7.41 9.48
CA ASP A 223 -11.89 -8.80 9.55
C ASP A 223 -10.86 -8.99 10.68
N GLY A 224 -11.28 -9.65 11.77
CA GLY A 224 -10.42 -9.96 12.91
C GLY A 224 -9.30 -10.97 12.64
N THR A 225 -9.27 -11.59 11.44
CA THR A 225 -8.17 -12.47 11.01
C THR A 225 -7.14 -11.76 10.14
N ALA A 226 -7.40 -10.52 9.74
CA ALA A 226 -6.47 -9.69 8.98
C ALA A 226 -5.43 -9.01 9.88
N GLY A 227 -4.40 -8.44 9.25
CA GLY A 227 -3.30 -7.70 9.88
C GLY A 227 -2.05 -8.54 10.13
N MET A 228 -2.02 -9.80 9.71
CA MET A 228 -0.87 -10.69 9.92
C MET A 228 0.37 -10.26 9.12
N PHE A 229 0.18 -9.66 7.95
CA PHE A 229 1.27 -9.13 7.11
C PHE A 229 1.56 -7.65 7.40
N MET A 230 1.04 -7.14 8.52
CA MET A 230 1.08 -5.72 8.86
C MET A 230 1.66 -5.47 10.25
N SER A 231 1.11 -6.15 11.27
CA SER A 231 1.33 -5.85 12.69
C SER A 231 2.79 -5.83 13.11
N GLY A 232 3.61 -6.75 12.59
CA GLY A 232 5.02 -6.85 12.96
C GLY A 232 5.93 -5.77 12.37
N PHE A 233 5.45 -4.91 11.48
CA PHE A 233 6.25 -3.79 11.01
C PHE A 233 6.32 -2.65 12.03
N PHE A 234 5.29 -2.46 12.86
CA PHE A 234 5.27 -1.37 13.85
C PHE A 234 6.49 -1.38 14.78
N PRO A 235 6.90 -2.50 15.41
CA PRO A 235 8.11 -2.53 16.23
C PRO A 235 9.38 -2.13 15.47
N ILE A 236 9.48 -2.51 14.20
CA ILE A 236 10.65 -2.23 13.37
C ILE A 236 10.70 -0.75 12.98
N MET A 237 9.59 -0.20 12.47
CA MET A 237 9.55 1.17 11.96
C MET A 237 9.61 2.19 13.09
N MET A 238 8.89 1.93 14.18
CA MET A 238 8.79 2.87 15.31
C MET A 238 9.97 2.77 16.28
N PHE A 239 10.63 1.63 16.39
CA PHE A 239 11.67 1.45 17.43
C PHE A 239 12.96 0.85 16.90
N GLY A 240 12.89 -0.19 16.07
CA GLY A 240 14.08 -0.85 15.53
C GLY A 240 14.96 0.10 14.71
N LEU A 241 14.37 0.78 13.73
CA LEU A 241 15.07 1.69 12.84
C LEU A 241 15.51 2.99 13.54
N PRO A 242 14.67 3.68 14.33
CA PRO A 242 15.15 4.78 15.19
C PRO A 242 16.30 4.36 16.12
N GLY A 243 16.26 3.13 16.66
CA GLY A 243 17.35 2.54 17.42
C GLY A 243 18.62 2.35 16.59
N ALA A 244 18.50 1.89 15.34
CA ALA A 244 19.63 1.78 14.41
C ALA A 244 20.24 3.16 14.10
N ALA A 245 19.42 4.19 13.88
CA ALA A 245 19.89 5.55 13.67
C ALA A 245 20.65 6.10 14.89
N LEU A 246 20.15 5.83 16.10
CA LEU A 246 20.84 6.18 17.34
C LEU A 246 22.17 5.42 17.47
N ALA A 247 22.20 4.12 17.13
CA ALA A 247 23.42 3.32 17.13
C ALA A 247 24.47 3.88 16.15
N MET A 248 24.06 4.27 14.94
CA MET A 248 24.92 4.93 13.95
C MET A 248 25.49 6.26 14.48
N TYR A 249 24.65 7.07 15.14
CA TYR A 249 25.08 8.33 15.74
C TYR A 249 26.11 8.12 16.85
N LEU A 250 25.90 7.12 17.72
CA LEU A 250 26.81 6.79 18.81
C LEU A 250 28.11 6.15 18.31
N ALA A 251 28.05 5.38 17.22
CA ALA A 251 29.24 4.80 16.57
C ALA A 251 30.08 5.84 15.81
N ALA A 252 29.47 6.95 15.36
CA ALA A 252 30.19 8.02 14.68
C ALA A 252 31.25 8.67 15.60
N PRO A 253 32.46 8.98 15.08
CA PRO A 253 33.47 9.72 15.85
C PRO A 253 32.89 11.00 16.45
N LYS A 254 33.21 11.30 17.72
CA LYS A 254 32.62 12.45 18.45
C LYS A 254 32.68 13.76 17.66
N ALA A 255 33.78 14.00 16.94
CA ALA A 255 33.97 15.19 16.10
C ALA A 255 33.00 15.28 14.90
N ARG A 256 32.47 14.16 14.41
CA ARG A 256 31.52 14.10 13.28
C ARG A 256 30.06 14.03 13.71
N ARG A 257 29.78 13.77 14.99
CA ARG A 257 28.40 13.68 15.52
C ARG A 257 27.55 14.93 15.24
N PRO A 258 28.04 16.18 15.41
CA PRO A 258 27.25 17.36 15.07
C PRO A 258 26.83 17.41 13.59
N MET A 259 27.68 16.89 12.70
CA MET A 259 27.42 16.87 11.25
C MET A 259 26.38 15.82 10.85
N VAL A 260 26.40 14.63 11.48
CA VAL A 260 25.50 13.52 11.09
C VAL A 260 24.21 13.48 11.92
N GLY A 261 24.19 14.10 13.09
CA GLY A 261 23.09 14.00 14.05
C GLY A 261 21.75 14.49 13.49
N GLY A 262 21.73 15.65 12.83
CA GLY A 262 20.50 16.19 12.24
C GLY A 262 19.91 15.30 11.14
N MET A 263 20.77 14.75 10.28
CA MET A 263 20.36 13.81 9.23
C MET A 263 19.78 12.52 9.82
N LEU A 264 20.49 11.88 10.76
CA LEU A 264 20.05 10.63 11.39
C LEU A 264 18.76 10.80 12.19
N LEU A 265 18.61 11.93 12.90
CA LEU A 265 17.38 12.25 13.61
C LEU A 265 16.21 12.44 12.63
N SER A 266 16.42 13.17 11.53
CA SER A 266 15.38 13.41 10.52
C SER A 266 14.86 12.09 9.93
N VAL A 267 15.74 11.21 9.47
CA VAL A 267 15.31 9.92 8.88
C VAL A 267 14.71 8.98 9.93
N ALA A 268 15.16 9.04 11.19
CA ALA A 268 14.56 8.28 12.29
C ALA A 268 13.14 8.76 12.62
N ILE A 269 12.92 10.08 12.68
CA ILE A 269 11.59 10.67 12.90
C ILE A 269 10.67 10.33 11.72
N THR A 270 11.17 10.35 10.48
CA THR A 270 10.40 9.92 9.32
C THR A 270 9.97 8.46 9.45
N ALA A 271 10.90 7.54 9.74
CA ALA A 271 10.56 6.13 9.96
C ALA A 271 9.56 5.95 11.11
N PHE A 272 9.74 6.67 12.22
CA PHE A 272 8.83 6.61 13.35
C PHE A 272 7.42 7.10 13.01
N LEU A 273 7.28 8.28 12.39
CA LEU A 273 5.98 8.91 12.18
C LEU A 273 5.22 8.29 11.02
N THR A 274 5.89 8.09 9.88
CA THR A 274 5.25 7.70 8.62
C THR A 274 5.50 6.24 8.27
N GLY A 275 6.52 5.62 8.87
CA GLY A 275 6.89 4.25 8.55
C GLY A 275 7.76 4.10 7.30
N VAL A 276 8.16 5.21 6.66
CA VAL A 276 9.06 5.20 5.50
C VAL A 276 10.49 4.89 5.98
N THR A 277 11.07 3.81 5.47
CA THR A 277 12.32 3.26 6.00
C THR A 277 13.52 3.45 5.09
N GLU A 278 13.26 3.61 3.80
CA GLU A 278 14.26 3.60 2.74
C GLU A 278 15.39 4.63 2.98
N PRO A 279 15.12 5.89 3.38
CA PRO A 279 16.19 6.86 3.61
C PRO A 279 17.20 6.42 4.67
N LEU A 280 16.79 5.61 5.64
CA LEU A 280 17.64 5.11 6.71
C LEU A 280 18.26 3.75 6.35
N GLU A 281 17.48 2.82 5.80
CA GLU A 281 17.98 1.52 5.35
C GLU A 281 19.08 1.66 4.29
N PHE A 282 18.96 2.65 3.39
CA PHE A 282 19.94 2.90 2.34
C PHE A 282 21.29 3.38 2.88
N LEU A 283 21.34 3.91 4.10
CA LEU A 283 22.61 4.32 4.72
C LEU A 283 23.53 3.14 5.02
N PHE A 284 22.98 1.93 5.22
CA PHE A 284 23.78 0.76 5.59
C PHE A 284 23.57 -0.46 4.69
N MET A 285 22.51 -0.56 3.89
CA MET A 285 22.23 -1.77 3.13
C MET A 285 23.36 -2.17 2.17
N PHE A 286 23.97 -1.18 1.50
CA PHE A 286 25.06 -1.39 0.55
C PHE A 286 26.43 -1.33 1.23
N LEU A 287 26.52 -0.65 2.38
CA LEU A 287 27.76 -0.48 3.13
C LEU A 287 28.07 -1.69 4.02
N ALA A 288 27.04 -2.30 4.62
CA ALA A 288 27.14 -3.43 5.54
C ALA A 288 26.04 -4.47 5.23
N PRO A 289 26.19 -5.27 4.15
CA PRO A 289 25.16 -6.23 3.73
C PRO A 289 24.77 -7.28 4.78
N LEU A 290 25.71 -7.70 5.63
CA LEU A 290 25.42 -8.63 6.73
C LEU A 290 24.54 -7.99 7.81
N LEU A 291 24.74 -6.70 8.10
CA LEU A 291 23.87 -5.97 9.03
C LEU A 291 22.47 -5.79 8.45
N TYR A 292 22.38 -5.63 7.13
CA TYR A 292 21.11 -5.61 6.42
C TYR A 292 20.38 -6.95 6.45
N LEU A 293 21.10 -8.06 6.27
CA LEU A 293 20.54 -9.39 6.43
C LEU A 293 20.02 -9.61 7.85
N LEU A 294 20.76 -9.17 8.87
CA LEU A 294 20.30 -9.23 10.26
C LEU A 294 19.02 -8.42 10.46
N HIS A 295 18.95 -7.19 9.93
CA HIS A 295 17.74 -6.36 9.95
C HIS A 295 16.54 -7.06 9.29
N ALA A 296 16.76 -7.73 8.15
CA ALA A 296 15.73 -8.54 7.51
C ALA A 296 15.25 -9.69 8.41
N VAL A 297 16.17 -10.43 9.04
CA VAL A 297 15.84 -11.52 9.97
C VAL A 297 15.05 -11.00 11.17
N LEU A 298 15.49 -9.90 11.77
CA LEU A 298 14.80 -9.26 12.90
C LEU A 298 13.39 -8.78 12.51
N THR A 299 13.21 -8.31 11.29
CA THR A 299 11.89 -7.95 10.76
C THR A 299 11.00 -9.18 10.64
N GLY A 300 11.51 -10.29 10.10
CA GLY A 300 10.78 -11.56 10.08
C GLY A 300 10.41 -12.06 11.48
N ILE A 301 11.33 -11.99 12.44
CA ILE A 301 11.06 -12.35 13.84
C ILE A 301 9.98 -11.44 14.44
N SER A 302 10.00 -10.14 14.14
CA SER A 302 8.99 -9.19 14.62
C SER A 302 7.59 -9.56 14.12
N LEU A 303 7.44 -9.91 12.84
CA LEU A 303 6.16 -10.37 12.28
C LEU A 303 5.73 -11.71 12.87
N PHE A 304 6.65 -12.66 13.00
CA PHE A 304 6.38 -13.93 13.65
C PHE A 304 5.82 -13.74 15.07
N ILE A 305 6.51 -12.94 15.89
CA ILE A 305 6.13 -12.70 17.29
C ILE A 305 4.80 -11.96 17.37
N ALA A 306 4.60 -10.91 16.55
CA ALA A 306 3.35 -10.16 16.54
C ALA A 306 2.15 -11.07 16.24
N THR A 307 2.26 -11.91 15.20
CA THR A 307 1.21 -12.87 14.85
C THR A 307 1.04 -13.96 15.91
N ALA A 308 2.12 -14.52 16.45
CA ALA A 308 2.08 -15.56 17.48
C ALA A 308 1.42 -15.07 18.79
N LEU A 309 1.56 -13.78 19.11
CA LEU A 309 0.93 -13.15 20.27
C LEU A 309 -0.50 -12.66 20.00
N GLY A 310 -1.04 -12.85 18.79
CA GLY A 310 -2.35 -12.33 18.41
C GLY A 310 -2.42 -10.80 18.46
N ILE A 311 -1.34 -10.12 18.10
CA ILE A 311 -1.34 -8.67 17.93
C ILE A 311 -1.90 -8.35 16.55
N HIS A 312 -3.01 -7.61 16.52
CA HIS A 312 -3.66 -7.12 15.32
C HIS A 312 -3.54 -5.60 15.30
N ALA A 313 -2.58 -5.10 14.52
CA ALA A 313 -2.39 -3.70 14.26
C ALA A 313 -2.34 -3.48 12.74
N GLY A 314 -3.27 -2.67 12.24
CA GLY A 314 -3.37 -2.32 10.84
C GLY A 314 -2.67 -0.98 10.55
N PHE A 315 -2.34 -0.76 9.29
CA PHE A 315 -1.86 0.48 8.71
C PHE A 315 -2.46 0.63 7.33
N SER A 316 -2.32 1.82 6.77
CA SER A 316 -2.83 2.11 5.41
C SER A 316 -1.71 2.44 4.44
N PHE A 317 -0.52 2.75 4.98
CA PHE A 317 0.64 3.10 4.20
C PHE A 317 1.89 2.31 4.61
N SER A 318 2.44 2.52 5.82
CA SER A 318 3.77 1.97 6.13
C SER A 318 4.07 1.71 7.62
N ALA A 319 3.04 1.51 8.46
CA ALA A 319 3.21 1.13 9.88
C ALA A 319 3.93 2.19 10.75
N GLY A 320 3.75 3.47 10.44
CA GLY A 320 4.23 4.57 11.29
C GLY A 320 3.33 4.83 12.50
N ALA A 321 3.79 5.67 13.43
CA ALA A 321 3.03 6.09 14.61
C ALA A 321 1.68 6.72 14.26
N ILE A 322 1.60 7.43 13.12
CA ILE A 322 0.34 7.99 12.60
C ILE A 322 -0.65 6.87 12.29
N ASP A 323 -0.22 5.84 11.54
CA ASP A 323 -1.04 4.65 11.27
C ASP A 323 -1.45 3.96 12.57
N TYR A 324 -0.51 3.77 13.50
CA TYR A 324 -0.77 3.09 14.77
C TYR A 324 -1.90 3.75 15.56
N VAL A 325 -1.79 5.07 15.77
CA VAL A 325 -2.78 5.84 16.53
C VAL A 325 -4.12 5.85 15.81
N LEU A 326 -4.11 6.09 14.50
CA LEU A 326 -5.34 6.19 13.73
C LEU A 326 -6.08 4.85 13.64
N MET A 327 -5.37 3.74 13.44
CA MET A 327 -6.00 2.42 13.29
C MET A 327 -6.38 1.77 14.62
N TYR A 328 -5.93 2.31 15.76
CA TYR A 328 -6.13 1.71 17.08
C TYR A 328 -7.60 1.45 17.46
N SER A 329 -8.52 2.33 17.06
CA SER A 329 -9.94 2.17 17.42
C SER A 329 -10.74 1.27 16.47
N LEU A 330 -10.15 0.82 15.35
CA LEU A 330 -10.85 -0.05 14.39
C LEU A 330 -11.28 -1.40 15.04
N PRO A 331 -12.39 -2.01 14.56
CA PRO A 331 -12.89 -3.26 15.14
C PRO A 331 -11.90 -4.42 15.09
N ALA A 332 -11.12 -4.52 14.02
CA ALA A 332 -10.12 -5.58 13.82
C ALA A 332 -8.86 -5.40 14.67
N ALA A 333 -8.62 -4.22 15.27
CA ALA A 333 -7.43 -3.95 16.06
C ALA A 333 -7.48 -4.66 17.44
N SER A 334 -6.34 -5.21 17.88
CA SER A 334 -6.22 -5.84 19.20
C SER A 334 -6.36 -4.81 20.31
N LYS A 335 -7.54 -4.74 20.93
CA LYS A 335 -7.81 -3.93 22.14
C LYS A 335 -7.37 -4.63 23.44
N LYS A 336 -7.19 -5.95 23.37
CA LYS A 336 -7.12 -6.91 24.50
C LYS A 336 -5.91 -6.82 25.45
N ARG A 337 -5.08 -5.77 25.43
CA ARG A 337 -3.94 -5.66 26.37
C ARG A 337 -3.88 -4.40 27.24
N LEU A 338 -4.79 -3.44 27.07
CA LEU A 338 -5.00 -2.37 28.05
C LEU A 338 -6.21 -2.62 28.95
N ASP A 339 -7.12 -3.51 28.56
CA ASP A 339 -8.26 -3.87 29.40
C ASP A 339 -7.86 -4.75 30.61
N ALA A 340 -6.71 -5.44 30.53
CA ALA A 340 -6.11 -6.17 31.66
C ALA A 340 -5.35 -5.25 32.64
N ALA A 341 -5.13 -3.99 32.27
CA ALA A 341 -4.50 -2.97 33.08
C ALA A 341 -5.40 -1.73 33.12
N GLY A 342 -6.63 -1.90 33.61
CA GLY A 342 -7.53 -0.84 34.07
C GLY A 342 -7.55 0.46 33.24
N ASP A 343 -8.62 0.61 32.45
CA ASP A 343 -9.06 1.89 31.86
C ASP A 343 -8.18 2.48 30.74
N GLY A 344 -8.18 1.80 29.59
CA GLY A 344 -7.66 2.34 28.32
C GLY A 344 -8.54 3.41 27.64
N ARG A 345 -9.68 3.80 28.24
CA ARG A 345 -10.54 4.87 27.69
C ARG A 345 -10.02 6.28 28.04
N GLY A 346 -9.09 6.39 28.98
CA GLY A 346 -8.66 7.66 29.56
C GLY A 346 -7.54 8.42 28.82
N VAL A 347 -6.81 7.84 27.86
CA VAL A 347 -5.59 8.49 27.34
C VAL A 347 -5.84 9.33 26.08
N LEU A 348 -6.69 8.88 25.16
CA LEU A 348 -6.96 9.62 23.91
C LEU A 348 -7.99 10.74 24.10
N LEU A 349 -8.96 10.56 25.01
CA LEU A 349 -10.00 11.55 25.35
C LEU A 349 -9.47 12.73 26.19
N ARG A 350 -8.24 12.66 26.73
CA ARG A 350 -7.62 13.74 27.51
C ARG A 350 -6.83 14.75 26.67
N LEU A 351 -6.71 14.53 25.35
CA LEU A 351 -5.98 15.43 24.44
C LEU A 351 -6.87 16.32 23.56
N LEU A 352 -8.20 16.24 23.71
CA LEU A 352 -9.15 17.11 23.03
C LEU A 352 -9.91 17.96 24.05
N PRO A 353 -9.56 19.24 24.27
CA PRO A 353 -10.41 20.13 25.03
C PRO A 353 -11.59 20.58 24.14
N ALA A 354 -12.79 20.35 24.65
CA ALA A 354 -14.02 21.09 24.38
C ALA A 354 -14.64 21.01 22.97
N VAL A 355 -15.50 20.02 22.73
CA VAL A 355 -16.87 20.22 22.19
C VAL A 355 -17.72 19.03 22.63
N GLN A 356 -18.43 19.14 23.75
CA GLN A 356 -19.70 18.43 24.01
C GLN A 356 -20.24 18.90 25.39
N ARG A 357 -20.99 20.01 25.38
CA ARG A 357 -22.12 20.18 26.29
C ARG A 357 -23.36 20.26 25.44
N GLY A 358 -24.22 19.28 25.60
CA GLY A 358 -25.54 19.19 24.98
C GLY A 358 -26.27 18.07 25.71
N ASP A 359 -26.75 18.39 26.92
CA ASP A 359 -27.63 17.52 27.70
C ASP A 359 -28.92 17.22 26.92
N PRO A 360 -29.38 15.96 26.85
CA PRO A 360 -30.72 15.64 26.41
C PRO A 360 -31.63 15.41 27.62
N HIS A 361 -32.21 16.47 28.15
CA HIS A 361 -33.38 16.37 29.04
C HIS A 361 -34.35 17.49 28.68
N VAL A 362 -35.42 17.18 27.94
CA VAL A 362 -36.82 17.59 28.16
C VAL A 362 -37.67 16.80 27.15
N GLN A 363 -38.52 15.89 27.65
CA GLN A 363 -39.68 15.39 26.89
C GLN A 363 -40.83 16.40 27.01
N PRO A 364 -41.63 16.65 25.96
CA PRO A 364 -42.93 17.28 26.14
C PRO A 364 -44.01 16.22 26.37
N GLU A 365 -44.66 16.31 27.52
CA GLU A 365 -45.92 15.64 27.84
C GLU A 365 -47.04 16.08 26.90
N ASN A 366 -47.87 15.11 26.57
CA ASN A 366 -49.04 15.21 25.72
C ASN A 366 -50.29 15.41 26.60
N THR A 367 -50.89 16.59 26.55
CA THR A 367 -52.27 16.90 26.96
C THR A 367 -52.74 17.99 26.00
N GLY A 368 -53.76 17.86 25.15
CA GLY A 368 -55.08 17.31 25.37
C GLY A 368 -56.09 18.46 25.27
N SER A 369 -56.62 18.72 24.06
CA SER A 369 -57.95 19.29 23.71
C SER A 369 -57.93 19.85 22.29
#